data_AF-A0AAV8WMF5-F1
#
_entry.id   AF-A0AAV8WMF5-F1
#
_cell.length_a   1.000
_cell.length_b   1.000
_cell.length_c   1.000
_cell.angle_alpha   90.00
_cell.angle_beta   90.00
_cell.angle_gamma   90.00
#
_symmetry.space_group_name_H-M   'P 1'
#
loop_
_entity.id
_entity.type
_entity.pdbx_description
1 polymer ?
#
loop_
_entity_poly.entity_id
_entity_poly.type
_entity_poly.pdbx_seq_one_letter_code
_entity_poly.pdbx_strand_id
1 'polypeptide(L)'
;LFLWPVHCIRPKWVDDQRDVIATAKTNPIRSPEKKKANVEDFPLCVHLVSDEYEQLSSEALEAGRICCNKYLVKNCGKDQFHIRMRLHPFHVIRINKMLSCAGADRLQTGMRGAFGKPQGTVARVRIGQPIMSVRSSDRFKAAVIEALRRAKFKFPGRQKIYVSKKWGFTKYERDQYETLKSEGRLAPDGCNVQYRPEHGPLNAWKKVQEDLYA
;
A
#
# COMPACT_ATOMS: atom_id res chain seq x y z
N LEU A 1 -13.15 -4.31 -34.64
CA LEU A 1 -13.06 -5.44 -33.69
C LEU A 1 -11.66 -6.04 -33.77
N PHE A 2 -10.69 -5.50 -33.02
CA PHE A 2 -9.42 -6.18 -32.78
C PHE A 2 -9.39 -6.59 -31.31
N LEU A 3 -9.84 -7.82 -31.07
CA LEU A 3 -9.62 -8.52 -29.82
C LEU A 3 -8.13 -8.84 -29.74
N TRP A 4 -7.40 -8.12 -28.88
CA TRP A 4 -6.05 -8.53 -28.47
C TRP A 4 -6.22 -9.44 -27.24
N PRO A 5 -5.89 -10.73 -27.31
CA PRO A 5 -5.93 -11.59 -26.15
C PRO A 5 -4.73 -11.32 -25.24
N VAL A 6 -5.04 -11.12 -23.96
CA VAL A 6 -4.45 -11.80 -22.79
C VAL A 6 -2.93 -11.68 -22.58
N HIS A 7 -2.56 -10.88 -21.58
CA HIS A 7 -1.35 -11.00 -20.74
C HIS A 7 0.01 -11.07 -21.44
N CYS A 8 0.47 -9.94 -22.03
CA CYS A 8 1.91 -9.69 -22.10
C CYS A 8 2.45 -9.40 -20.69
N ILE A 9 2.93 -10.43 -19.99
CA ILE A 9 3.75 -10.26 -18.79
C ILE A 9 5.10 -9.68 -19.24
N ARG A 10 5.17 -8.35 -19.38
CA ARG A 10 6.45 -7.66 -19.60
C ARG A 10 7.38 -7.94 -18.42
N PRO A 11 8.69 -8.11 -18.67
CA PRO A 11 9.66 -8.33 -17.59
C PRO A 11 9.64 -7.17 -16.58
N LYS A 12 9.98 -7.48 -15.32
CA LYS A 12 10.13 -6.46 -14.28
C LYS A 12 11.39 -5.65 -14.60
N TRP A 13 11.19 -4.43 -15.09
CA TRP A 13 12.27 -3.46 -15.22
C TRP A 13 12.56 -2.85 -13.84
N VAL A 14 13.46 -3.50 -13.09
CA VAL A 14 13.97 -3.06 -11.78
C VAL A 14 15.51 -2.90 -11.80
N ASP A 15 16.21 -3.62 -12.67
CA ASP A 15 17.67 -3.80 -12.56
C ASP A 15 18.53 -2.63 -13.07
N ASP A 16 17.93 -1.62 -13.72
CA ASP A 16 18.62 -0.45 -14.28
C ASP A 16 18.40 0.84 -13.45
N GLN A 17 18.09 0.67 -12.16
CA GLN A 17 17.44 1.71 -11.36
C GLN A 17 18.38 2.74 -10.71
N ARG A 18 19.63 2.43 -10.39
CA ARG A 18 20.43 3.36 -9.57
C ARG A 18 20.85 4.63 -10.33
N ASP A 19 21.20 4.51 -11.61
CA ASP A 19 21.66 5.66 -12.41
C ASP A 19 20.54 6.33 -13.22
N VAL A 20 19.45 5.60 -13.54
CA VAL A 20 18.30 6.10 -14.32
C VAL A 20 17.25 6.80 -13.44
N ILE A 21 17.17 6.48 -12.13
CA ILE A 21 16.23 7.12 -11.18
C ILE A 21 16.59 8.59 -10.91
N ALA A 22 17.83 9.03 -11.17
CA ALA A 22 18.22 10.44 -11.00
C ALA A 22 17.33 11.41 -11.80
N THR A 23 16.69 10.95 -12.88
CA THR A 23 15.75 11.75 -13.69
C THR A 23 14.27 11.47 -13.40
N ALA A 24 13.95 10.38 -12.69
CA ALA A 24 12.57 10.00 -12.40
C ALA A 24 12.10 10.67 -11.10
N LYS A 25 11.12 11.57 -11.20
CA LYS A 25 10.47 12.24 -10.05
C LYS A 25 9.75 11.19 -9.19
N THR A 26 10.44 10.62 -8.20
CA THR A 26 9.82 9.75 -7.21
C THR A 26 9.20 10.63 -6.13
N ASN A 27 7.87 10.79 -6.17
CA ASN A 27 7.15 11.42 -5.08
C ASN A 27 6.99 10.38 -3.95
N PRO A 28 7.61 10.57 -2.78
CA PRO A 28 7.44 9.63 -1.68
C PRO A 28 5.98 9.63 -1.21
N ILE A 29 5.34 8.46 -1.22
CA ILE A 29 3.98 8.28 -0.71
C ILE A 29 4.01 8.47 0.81
N ARG A 30 3.70 9.68 1.28
CA ARG A 30 3.67 10.01 2.71
C ARG A 30 2.35 9.54 3.31
N SER A 31 2.37 8.50 4.14
CA SER A 31 1.18 8.07 4.88
C SER A 31 0.75 9.19 5.86
N PRO A 32 -0.51 9.64 5.86
CA PRO A 32 -0.99 10.66 6.78
C PRO A 32 -1.52 10.03 8.09
N GLU A 33 -1.26 10.77 9.17
CA GLU A 33 -1.96 10.78 10.48
C GLU A 33 -1.93 9.50 11.36
N LYS A 34 -1.97 9.74 12.68
CA LYS A 34 -1.60 8.91 13.87
C LYS A 34 -0.81 7.59 13.64
N LYS A 35 0.31 7.62 12.91
CA LYS A 35 1.21 6.44 12.72
C LYS A 35 1.72 5.84 14.03
N LYS A 36 1.91 6.70 15.04
CA LYS A 36 2.40 6.34 16.38
C LYS A 36 1.32 5.72 17.28
N ALA A 37 0.08 5.57 16.79
CA ALA A 37 -0.96 4.89 17.56
C ALA A 37 -0.57 3.44 17.84
N ASN A 38 -0.83 3.02 19.06
CA ASN A 38 -0.61 1.66 19.50
C ASN A 38 -1.50 0.68 18.71
N VAL A 39 -1.21 -0.61 18.84
CA VAL A 39 -2.01 -1.66 18.18
C VAL A 39 -3.41 -1.75 18.75
N GLU A 40 -3.57 -1.43 20.04
CA GLU A 40 -4.82 -1.57 20.76
C GLU A 40 -5.86 -0.50 20.40
N ASP A 41 -5.40 0.71 20.04
CA ASP A 41 -6.26 1.84 19.69
C ASP A 41 -7.17 1.54 18.48
N PHE A 42 -6.68 0.72 17.54
CA PHE A 42 -7.30 0.53 16.22
C PHE A 42 -7.46 -0.96 15.86
N PRO A 43 -8.50 -1.63 16.41
CA PRO A 43 -8.78 -3.04 16.13
C PRO A 43 -9.32 -3.30 14.72
N LEU A 44 -10.14 -2.40 14.19
CA LEU A 44 -10.77 -2.58 12.88
C LEU A 44 -9.73 -2.42 11.78
N CYS A 45 -9.73 -3.30 10.79
CA CYS A 45 -9.00 -3.11 9.55
C CYS A 45 -9.89 -3.37 8.33
N VAL A 46 -9.79 -2.49 7.34
CA VAL A 46 -10.47 -2.61 6.05
C VAL A 46 -9.46 -2.42 4.93
N HIS A 47 -9.55 -3.28 3.91
CA HIS A 47 -8.65 -3.33 2.78
C HIS A 47 -9.39 -3.01 1.48
N LEU A 48 -8.73 -2.26 0.59
CA LEU A 48 -9.09 -2.19 -0.81
C LEU A 48 -8.17 -3.12 -1.58
N VAL A 49 -8.76 -4.09 -2.28
CA VAL A 49 -8.05 -5.18 -2.98
C VAL A 49 -8.36 -5.11 -4.46
N SER A 50 -7.35 -5.30 -5.31
CA SER A 50 -7.56 -5.40 -6.76
C SER A 50 -8.07 -6.80 -7.13
N ASP A 51 -9.08 -6.86 -7.99
CA ASP A 51 -9.59 -8.09 -8.62
C ASP A 51 -8.98 -8.29 -10.02
N GLU A 52 -8.00 -7.46 -10.40
CA GLU A 52 -7.43 -7.43 -11.74
C GLU A 52 -5.89 -7.52 -11.71
N TYR A 53 -5.32 -7.99 -12.81
CA TYR A 53 -3.89 -7.97 -13.06
C TYR A 53 -3.55 -6.74 -13.91
N GLU A 54 -3.11 -5.67 -13.24
CA GLU A 54 -2.96 -4.35 -13.86
C GLU A 54 -1.72 -3.60 -13.36
N GLN A 55 -1.48 -2.42 -13.96
CA GLN A 55 -0.44 -1.49 -13.54
C GLN A 55 -1.10 -0.20 -13.04
N LEU A 56 -0.89 0.14 -11.78
CA LEU A 56 -1.40 1.36 -11.17
C LEU A 56 -0.33 2.45 -11.19
N SER A 57 -0.64 3.63 -11.72
CA SER A 57 0.28 4.75 -11.70
C SER A 57 0.53 5.27 -10.28
N SER A 58 1.71 5.82 -10.03
CA SER A 58 2.01 6.50 -8.77
C SER A 58 1.07 7.68 -8.50
N GLU A 59 0.62 8.36 -9.55
CA GLU A 59 -0.38 9.42 -9.53
C GLU A 59 -1.75 8.93 -9.05
N ALA A 60 -2.24 7.79 -9.57
CA ALA A 60 -3.50 7.20 -9.14
C ALA A 60 -3.44 6.74 -7.68
N LEU A 61 -2.30 6.20 -7.25
CA LEU A 61 -2.07 5.82 -5.85
C LEU A 61 -2.14 7.02 -4.91
N GLU A 62 -1.55 8.15 -5.31
CA GLU A 62 -1.59 9.37 -4.51
C GLU A 62 -2.99 10.02 -4.52
N ALA A 63 -3.67 10.04 -5.65
CA ALA A 63 -5.05 10.51 -5.74
C ALA A 63 -6.00 9.68 -4.87
N GLY A 64 -5.85 8.35 -4.88
CA GLY A 64 -6.60 7.45 -4.01
C GLY A 64 -6.34 7.72 -2.52
N ARG A 65 -5.07 7.93 -2.14
CA ARG A 65 -4.66 8.26 -0.77
C ARG A 65 -5.29 9.58 -0.29
N ILE A 66 -5.19 10.64 -1.09
CA ILE A 66 -5.74 11.96 -0.75
C ILE A 66 -7.27 11.89 -0.61
N CYS A 67 -7.94 11.17 -1.51
CA CYS A 67 -9.38 11.01 -1.50
C CYS A 67 -9.87 10.33 -0.21
N CYS A 68 -9.24 9.20 0.17
CA CYS A 68 -9.51 8.52 1.44
C CYS A 68 -9.28 9.45 2.64
N ASN A 69 -8.12 10.13 2.68
CA ASN A 69 -7.75 10.98 3.80
C ASN A 69 -8.74 12.13 4.00
N LYS A 70 -9.10 12.83 2.92
CA LYS A 70 -10.02 13.98 2.99
C LYS A 70 -11.39 13.57 3.58
N TYR A 71 -11.89 12.39 3.25
CA TYR A 71 -13.16 11.91 3.77
C TYR A 71 -13.06 11.47 5.25
N LEU A 72 -12.00 10.74 5.60
CA LEU A 72 -11.81 10.26 6.97
C LEU A 72 -11.54 11.39 7.96
N VAL A 73 -10.74 12.40 7.58
CA VAL A 73 -10.51 13.60 8.40
C VAL A 73 -11.81 14.32 8.71
N LYS A 74 -12.73 14.43 7.73
CA LYS A 74 -14.00 15.12 7.90
C LYS A 74 -14.97 14.38 8.84
N ASN A 75 -15.02 13.05 8.77
CA ASN A 75 -16.07 12.28 9.45
C ASN A 75 -15.60 11.58 10.73
N CYS A 76 -14.34 11.17 10.81
CA CYS A 76 -13.78 10.44 11.96
C CYS A 76 -12.87 11.33 12.81
N GLY A 77 -12.32 12.40 12.24
CA GLY A 77 -11.27 13.22 12.86
C GLY A 77 -9.87 12.66 12.61
N LYS A 78 -8.86 13.54 12.61
CA LYS A 78 -7.48 13.25 12.20
C LYS A 78 -6.81 12.14 13.03
N ASP A 79 -7.18 11.99 14.29
CA ASP A 79 -6.50 11.09 15.23
C ASP A 79 -7.14 9.70 15.37
N GLN A 80 -8.19 9.40 14.60
CA GLN A 80 -9.00 8.19 14.78
C GLN A 80 -8.73 7.09 13.75
N PHE A 81 -7.77 7.28 12.85
CA PHE A 81 -7.46 6.31 11.81
C PHE A 81 -5.97 6.33 11.44
N HIS A 82 -5.52 5.23 10.83
CA HIS A 82 -4.20 5.13 10.21
C HIS A 82 -4.34 4.49 8.82
N ILE A 83 -3.96 5.24 7.79
CA ILE A 83 -3.98 4.79 6.39
C ILE A 83 -2.59 4.31 5.99
N ARG A 84 -2.51 3.13 5.38
CA ARG A 84 -1.28 2.57 4.80
C ARG A 84 -1.49 2.21 3.34
N MET A 85 -0.71 2.82 2.47
CA MET A 85 -0.52 2.33 1.10
C MET A 85 0.38 1.10 1.15
N ARG A 86 -0.10 -0.03 0.65
CA ARG A 86 0.64 -1.31 0.64
C ARG A 86 1.47 -1.47 -0.62
N LEU A 87 1.02 -0.82 -1.70
CA LEU A 87 1.61 -0.92 -3.01
C LEU A 87 2.69 0.15 -3.21
N HIS A 88 3.83 -0.26 -3.78
CA HIS A 88 4.96 0.61 -4.08
C HIS A 88 5.25 0.63 -5.60
N PRO A 89 5.38 1.82 -6.22
CA PRO A 89 5.60 1.95 -7.65
C PRO A 89 7.08 1.77 -7.99
N PHE A 90 7.53 0.52 -8.10
CA PHE A 90 8.90 0.19 -8.49
C PHE A 90 9.08 0.07 -10.01
N HIS A 91 8.02 -0.07 -10.79
CA HIS A 91 8.17 -0.29 -12.23
C HIS A 91 8.26 1.04 -12.97
N VAL A 92 9.27 1.22 -13.82
CA VAL A 92 9.43 2.44 -14.62
C VAL A 92 8.80 2.23 -16.00
N ILE A 93 7.91 3.15 -16.38
CA ILE A 93 7.34 3.21 -17.74
C ILE A 93 8.19 4.12 -18.62
N ARG A 94 8.35 3.72 -19.88
CA ARG A 94 9.14 4.45 -20.89
C ARG A 94 8.23 4.98 -22.00
N ILE A 95 8.56 6.17 -22.51
CA ILE A 95 7.87 6.80 -23.64
C ILE A 95 8.88 7.17 -24.72
N ASN A 96 8.59 6.78 -25.96
CA ASN A 96 9.25 7.34 -27.14
C ASN A 96 8.50 8.61 -27.54
N LYS A 97 9.04 9.79 -27.18
CA LYS A 97 8.36 11.07 -27.39
C LYS A 97 8.44 11.46 -28.86
N MET A 98 7.29 11.61 -29.51
CA MET A 98 7.20 12.20 -30.85
C MET A 98 7.32 13.71 -30.73
N LEU A 99 8.23 14.33 -31.49
CA LEU A 99 8.31 15.78 -31.61
C LEU A 99 7.35 16.25 -32.69
N SER A 100 6.80 17.45 -32.52
CA SER A 100 5.85 18.04 -33.49
C SER A 100 6.54 18.70 -34.69
N CYS A 101 7.86 18.91 -34.65
CA CYS A 101 8.62 19.53 -35.72
C CYS A 101 9.18 18.46 -36.67
N ALA A 102 8.47 18.18 -37.77
CA ALA A 102 8.97 17.35 -38.87
C ALA A 102 9.94 18.19 -39.73
N GLY A 103 11.18 17.74 -39.94
CA GLY A 103 12.02 18.30 -41.02
C GLY A 103 13.47 18.66 -40.71
N ALA A 104 14.04 18.28 -39.56
CA ALA A 104 15.48 18.41 -39.33
C ALA A 104 16.10 17.05 -38.97
N ASP A 105 17.16 16.68 -39.69
CA ASP A 105 17.82 15.37 -39.79
C ASP A 105 18.21 14.69 -38.45
N ARG A 106 18.18 15.43 -37.32
CA ARG A 106 18.53 14.90 -35.98
C ARG A 106 17.48 15.09 -34.90
N LEU A 107 16.35 15.71 -35.20
CA LEU A 107 15.32 16.02 -34.19
C LEU A 107 14.37 14.84 -33.94
N GLN A 108 14.07 14.05 -34.97
CA GLN A 108 13.14 12.92 -34.84
C GLN A 108 13.55 11.77 -35.77
N THR A 109 13.91 10.62 -35.18
CA THR A 109 14.32 9.41 -35.91
C THR A 109 13.16 8.43 -36.16
N GLY A 110 11.93 8.85 -35.88
CA GLY A 110 10.75 7.99 -35.95
C GLY A 110 10.88 6.78 -35.01
N MET A 111 10.86 5.58 -35.59
CA MET A 111 11.00 4.32 -34.83
C MET A 111 12.45 3.79 -34.76
N ARG A 112 13.42 4.46 -35.39
CA ARG A 112 14.84 4.09 -35.28
C ARG A 112 15.34 4.46 -33.87
N GLY A 113 15.75 3.45 -33.10
CA GLY A 113 16.14 3.62 -31.69
C GLY A 113 14.94 3.77 -30.74
N ALA A 114 13.87 2.99 -30.92
CA ALA A 114 12.59 3.10 -30.21
C ALA A 114 12.62 2.86 -28.68
N PHE A 115 13.80 2.68 -28.07
CA PHE A 115 13.91 2.55 -26.63
C PHE A 115 13.65 3.90 -25.96
N GLY A 116 12.46 4.03 -25.38
CA GLY A 116 11.99 5.30 -24.81
C GLY A 116 12.76 5.73 -23.56
N LYS A 117 12.66 7.03 -23.25
CA LYS A 117 13.15 7.58 -21.98
C LYS A 117 12.16 7.25 -20.85
N PRO A 118 12.63 7.11 -19.60
CA PRO A 118 11.73 6.93 -18.45
C PRO A 118 10.80 8.14 -18.31
N GLN A 119 9.49 7.90 -18.16
CA GLN A 119 8.49 8.96 -17.98
C GLN A 119 7.94 8.97 -16.55
N GLY A 120 7.64 7.80 -15.99
CA GLY A 120 6.94 7.70 -14.72
C GLY A 120 7.10 6.34 -14.07
N THR A 121 6.54 6.22 -12.87
CA THR A 121 6.56 4.97 -12.09
C THR A 121 5.16 4.43 -11.91
N VAL A 122 5.05 3.11 -12.02
CA VAL A 122 3.82 2.37 -11.83
C VAL A 122 4.09 1.21 -10.88
N ALA A 123 3.04 0.75 -10.22
CA ALA A 123 3.08 -0.41 -9.38
C ALA A 123 2.33 -1.55 -10.07
N ARG A 124 2.97 -2.72 -10.11
CA ARG A 124 2.37 -3.92 -10.68
C ARG A 124 1.54 -4.62 -9.60
N VAL A 125 0.26 -4.83 -9.90
CA VAL A 125 -0.70 -5.44 -8.96
C VAL A 125 -1.11 -6.81 -9.48
N ARG A 126 -1.23 -7.77 -8.55
CA ARG A 126 -1.82 -9.09 -8.81
C ARG A 126 -3.25 -9.14 -8.30
N ILE A 127 -4.03 -10.05 -8.87
CA ILE A 127 -5.38 -10.37 -8.39
C ILE A 127 -5.29 -10.77 -6.91
N GLY A 128 -6.16 -10.20 -6.07
CA GLY A 128 -6.19 -10.46 -4.63
C GLY A 128 -5.16 -9.67 -3.81
N GLN A 129 -4.34 -8.83 -4.43
CA GLN A 129 -3.35 -8.02 -3.72
C GLN A 129 -4.00 -6.76 -3.11
N PRO A 130 -3.80 -6.47 -1.81
CA PRO A 130 -4.31 -5.25 -1.20
C PRO A 130 -3.52 -4.02 -1.68
N ILE A 131 -4.24 -3.00 -2.15
CA ILE A 131 -3.69 -1.71 -2.61
C ILE A 131 -3.47 -0.78 -1.41
N MET A 132 -4.53 -0.58 -0.62
CA MET A 132 -4.52 0.26 0.58
C MET A 132 -5.23 -0.42 1.74
N SER A 133 -4.76 -0.12 2.94
CA SER A 133 -5.33 -0.61 4.19
C SER A 133 -5.60 0.57 5.11
N VAL A 134 -6.75 0.55 5.77
CA VAL A 134 -7.10 1.52 6.81
C VAL A 134 -7.38 0.76 8.09
N ARG A 135 -6.80 1.22 9.21
CA ARG A 135 -7.19 0.77 10.54
C ARG A 135 -7.85 1.90 11.33
N SER A 136 -8.85 1.58 12.14
CA SER A 136 -9.61 2.54 12.96
C SER A 136 -10.27 1.83 14.14
N SER A 137 -11.02 2.58 14.96
CA SER A 137 -11.99 2.01 15.90
C SER A 137 -13.18 1.41 15.14
N ASP A 138 -13.85 0.39 15.70
CA ASP A 138 -15.02 -0.26 15.08
C ASP A 138 -16.22 0.70 14.91
N ARG A 139 -16.28 1.77 15.72
CA ARG A 139 -17.28 2.85 15.61
C ARG A 139 -17.34 3.48 14.22
N PHE A 140 -16.19 3.57 13.54
CA PHE A 140 -16.05 4.25 12.25
C PHE A 140 -16.12 3.30 11.05
N LYS A 141 -16.59 2.05 11.23
CA LYS A 141 -16.64 1.03 10.17
C LYS A 141 -17.34 1.52 8.90
N ALA A 142 -18.51 2.13 9.02
CA ALA A 142 -19.27 2.63 7.87
C ALA A 142 -18.53 3.75 7.12
N ALA A 143 -17.91 4.68 7.88
CA ALA A 143 -17.13 5.76 7.30
C ALA A 143 -15.88 5.26 6.57
N VAL A 144 -15.20 4.23 7.09
CA VAL A 144 -14.04 3.63 6.43
C VAL A 144 -14.42 2.93 5.12
N ILE A 145 -15.54 2.20 5.11
CA ILE A 145 -16.05 1.55 3.88
C ILE A 145 -16.36 2.59 2.81
N GLU A 146 -17.03 3.69 3.17
CA GLU A 146 -17.34 4.77 2.23
C GLU A 146 -16.09 5.53 1.77
N ALA A 147 -15.09 5.71 2.64
CA ALA A 147 -13.79 6.28 2.25
C ALA A 147 -13.12 5.45 1.16
N LEU A 148 -13.05 4.13 1.36
CA LEU A 148 -12.45 3.20 0.41
C LEU A 148 -13.27 3.08 -0.89
N ARG A 149 -14.60 3.21 -0.82
CA ARG A 149 -15.46 3.29 -2.00
C ARG A 149 -15.14 4.53 -2.83
N ARG A 150 -14.86 5.67 -2.19
CA ARG A 150 -14.46 6.90 -2.90
C ARG A 150 -13.08 6.78 -3.54
N ALA A 151 -12.12 6.16 -2.84
CA ALA A 151 -10.81 5.90 -3.42
C ALA A 151 -10.83 4.87 -4.54
N LYS A 152 -11.75 3.89 -4.50
CA LYS A 152 -11.96 2.93 -5.60
C LYS A 152 -12.17 3.63 -6.94
N PHE A 153 -12.91 4.75 -6.99
CA PHE A 153 -13.11 5.52 -8.23
C PHE A 153 -11.84 6.17 -8.80
N LYS A 154 -10.73 6.20 -8.06
CA LYS A 154 -9.44 6.70 -8.54
C LYS A 154 -8.57 5.63 -9.18
N PHE A 155 -8.92 4.36 -9.01
CA PHE A 155 -8.21 3.26 -9.62
C PHE A 155 -8.93 2.79 -10.90
N PRO A 156 -8.18 2.51 -11.98
CA PRO A 156 -8.73 1.82 -13.14
C PRO A 156 -9.13 0.39 -12.76
N GLY A 157 -10.05 -0.24 -13.49
CA GLY A 157 -10.39 -1.65 -13.26
C GLY A 157 -11.37 -1.90 -12.11
N ARG A 158 -11.45 -3.17 -11.67
CA ARG A 158 -12.35 -3.65 -10.62
C ARG A 158 -11.61 -3.85 -9.30
N GLN A 159 -11.97 -3.05 -8.30
CA GLN A 159 -11.54 -3.27 -6.91
C GLN A 159 -12.71 -3.71 -6.03
N LYS A 160 -12.36 -4.50 -5.01
CA LYS A 160 -13.28 -4.97 -3.97
C LYS A 160 -12.83 -4.45 -2.61
N ILE A 161 -13.79 -4.17 -1.75
CA ILE A 161 -13.54 -3.72 -0.37
C ILE A 161 -13.76 -4.92 0.54
N TYR A 162 -12.78 -5.22 1.38
CA TYR A 162 -12.80 -6.32 2.33
C TYR A 162 -12.66 -5.80 3.76
N VAL A 163 -13.57 -6.21 4.64
CA VAL A 163 -13.41 -6.02 6.09
C VAL A 163 -12.59 -7.18 6.61
N SER A 164 -11.45 -6.89 7.22
CA SER A 164 -10.55 -7.91 7.74
C SER A 164 -11.06 -8.47 9.07
N LYS A 165 -10.88 -9.79 9.24
CA LYS A 165 -11.04 -10.47 10.53
C LYS A 165 -9.80 -10.33 11.42
N LYS A 166 -8.71 -9.77 10.90
CA LYS A 166 -7.46 -9.57 11.64
C LYS A 166 -7.52 -8.34 12.52
N TRP A 167 -6.71 -8.35 13.58
CA TRP A 167 -6.56 -7.21 14.48
C TRP A 167 -5.66 -6.14 13.86
N GLY A 168 -6.24 -5.01 13.44
CA GLY A 168 -5.50 -3.89 12.86
C GLY A 168 -4.60 -4.33 11.68
N PHE A 169 -3.31 -3.99 11.75
CA PHE A 169 -2.30 -4.41 10.74
C PHE A 169 -1.52 -5.66 11.13
N THR A 170 -1.92 -6.34 12.19
CA THR A 170 -1.26 -7.58 12.62
C THR A 170 -1.64 -8.76 11.73
N LYS A 171 -0.94 -9.88 11.92
CA LYS A 171 -1.20 -11.13 11.22
C LYS A 171 -2.30 -11.99 11.87
N TYR A 172 -2.63 -11.73 13.13
CA TYR A 172 -3.53 -12.54 13.97
C TYR A 172 -4.99 -12.17 13.75
N GLU A 173 -5.87 -13.16 13.87
CA GLU A 173 -7.33 -12.93 13.99
C GLU A 173 -7.66 -12.28 15.34
N ARG A 174 -8.83 -11.63 15.45
CA ARG A 174 -9.21 -10.91 16.68
C ARG A 174 -9.27 -11.84 17.89
N ASP A 175 -9.94 -12.97 17.76
CA ASP A 175 -10.12 -13.94 18.85
C ASP A 175 -8.75 -14.48 19.33
N GLN A 176 -7.90 -14.87 18.38
CA GLN A 176 -6.53 -15.32 18.66
C GLN A 176 -5.67 -14.24 19.31
N TYR A 177 -5.85 -12.98 18.90
CA TYR A 177 -5.12 -11.86 19.45
C TYR A 177 -5.47 -11.64 20.93
N GLU A 178 -6.75 -11.75 21.29
CA GLU A 178 -7.21 -11.62 22.67
C GLU A 178 -6.65 -12.74 23.56
N THR A 179 -6.68 -13.99 23.09
CA THR A 179 -6.07 -15.13 23.82
C THR A 179 -4.58 -14.91 24.04
N LEU A 180 -3.81 -14.64 22.98
CA LEU A 180 -2.36 -14.45 23.08
C LEU A 180 -1.98 -13.20 23.90
N LYS A 181 -2.87 -12.20 23.95
CA LYS A 181 -2.71 -11.03 24.83
C LYS A 181 -2.94 -11.41 26.29
N SER A 182 -3.98 -12.18 26.61
CA SER A 182 -4.26 -12.65 27.97
C SER A 182 -3.14 -13.56 28.52
N GLU A 183 -2.49 -14.33 27.64
CA GLU A 183 -1.33 -15.15 27.99
C GLU A 183 -0.02 -14.35 28.12
N GLY A 184 -0.02 -13.03 27.86
CA GLY A 184 1.19 -12.19 27.92
C GLY A 184 2.22 -12.47 26.82
N ARG A 185 1.84 -13.22 25.77
CA ARG A 185 2.74 -13.62 24.66
C ARG A 185 2.96 -12.55 23.61
N LEU A 186 2.21 -11.46 23.67
CA LEU A 186 2.27 -10.37 22.71
C LEU A 186 2.82 -9.10 23.36
N ALA A 187 3.90 -8.56 22.79
CA ALA A 187 4.44 -7.26 23.16
C ALA A 187 4.04 -6.20 22.12
N PRO A 188 3.44 -5.07 22.52
CA PRO A 188 3.12 -3.99 21.60
C PRO A 188 4.41 -3.33 21.08
N ASP A 189 4.55 -3.21 19.76
CA ASP A 189 5.68 -2.56 19.07
C ASP A 189 5.11 -1.46 18.15
N GLY A 190 4.52 -0.45 18.78
CA GLY A 190 3.83 0.66 18.13
C GLY A 190 2.66 0.20 17.26
N CYS A 191 2.85 0.15 15.94
CA CYS A 191 1.80 -0.25 14.99
C CYS A 191 1.71 -1.77 14.80
N ASN A 192 2.76 -2.51 15.14
CA ASN A 192 2.80 -3.96 15.04
C ASN A 192 2.92 -4.59 16.43
N VAL A 193 2.92 -5.92 16.47
CA VAL A 193 3.07 -6.69 17.70
C VAL A 193 4.18 -7.70 17.51
N GLN A 194 5.06 -7.78 18.50
CA GLN A 194 6.08 -8.81 18.58
C GLN A 194 5.53 -10.00 19.34
N TYR A 195 5.73 -11.17 18.76
CA TYR A 195 5.43 -12.43 19.42
C TYR A 195 6.60 -12.82 20.30
N ARG A 196 6.33 -13.15 21.56
CA ARG A 196 7.30 -13.68 22.51
C ARG A 196 7.31 -15.21 22.41
N PRO A 197 8.30 -15.82 21.74
CA PRO A 197 8.43 -17.27 21.70
C PRO A 197 8.88 -17.82 23.07
N GLU A 198 8.60 -19.09 23.32
CA GLU A 198 9.11 -19.82 24.49
C GLU A 198 10.57 -20.27 24.31
N HIS A 199 11.10 -20.16 23.09
CA HIS A 199 12.49 -20.46 22.79
C HIS A 199 13.33 -19.17 22.74
N GLY A 200 14.36 -19.10 23.59
CA GLY A 200 15.26 -17.95 23.66
C GLY A 200 16.22 -18.06 24.85
N PRO A 201 17.19 -17.15 24.97
CA PRO A 201 18.06 -17.11 26.13
C PRO A 201 17.24 -16.86 27.41
N LEU A 202 17.47 -17.67 28.45
CA LEU A 202 16.68 -17.66 29.70
C LEU A 202 16.63 -16.28 30.36
N ASN A 203 17.72 -15.50 30.27
CA ASN A 203 17.77 -14.14 30.82
C ASN A 203 16.73 -13.21 30.19
N ALA A 204 16.49 -13.33 28.88
CA ALA A 204 15.48 -12.52 28.19
C ALA A 204 14.06 -12.95 28.58
N TRP A 205 13.84 -14.26 28.75
CA TRP A 205 12.56 -14.79 29.22
C TRP A 205 12.25 -14.33 30.66
N LYS A 206 13.22 -14.40 31.57
CA LYS A 206 13.05 -13.94 32.96
C LYS A 206 12.65 -12.47 33.05
N LYS A 207 13.36 -11.59 32.35
CA LYS A 207 13.04 -10.16 32.27
C LYS A 207 11.61 -9.92 31.77
N VAL A 208 11.19 -10.68 30.76
CA VAL A 208 9.84 -10.61 30.20
C VAL A 208 8.78 -11.05 31.23
N GLN A 209 9.03 -12.10 32.02
CA GLN A 209 8.11 -12.53 33.07
C GLN A 209 8.04 -11.52 34.22
N GLU A 210 9.18 -10.94 34.61
CA GLU A 210 9.22 -9.83 35.56
C GLU A 210 8.37 -8.66 35.06
N ASP A 211 8.53 -8.22 33.81
CA ASP A 211 7.74 -7.13 33.22
C ASP A 211 6.22 -7.44 33.13
N LEU A 212 5.82 -8.72 33.12
CA LEU A 212 4.41 -9.15 33.01
C LEU A 212 3.71 -9.27 34.37
N TYR A 213 4.45 -9.65 35.42
CA TYR A 213 3.91 -9.90 36.76
C TYR A 213 4.33 -8.85 37.81
N ALA A 214 5.13 -7.85 37.41
CA ALA A 214 5.38 -6.64 38.21
C ALA A 214 4.16 -5.71 38.22
#